data_AF-A0A653MK17-F1
#
_entry.id   AF-A0A653MK17-F1
#
_cell.length_a   1.000
_cell.length_b   1.000
_cell.length_c   1.000
_cell.angle_alpha   90.00
_cell.angle_beta   90.00
_cell.angle_gamma   90.00
#
_symmetry.space_group_name_H-M   'P 1'
#
loop_
_entity.id
_entity.type
_entity.pdbx_description
1 polymer ?
#
loop_
_entity_poly.entity_id
_entity_poly.type
_entity_poly.pdbx_seq_one_letter_code
_entity_poly.pdbx_strand_id
1 'polypeptide(L)'
;MTIITALFAVGCVVLVTKLPRLLRGEGTNAFVATLLLTLSIGLAIPQPYLVIDRLLGGHNVANLILHLMLTAAFFFIGLGLADAHLGERARRLIKGPVGLVVLALVLGLTILFFALSDTSDSASGMSAVDRQWTITAYGTMGRVYPAFIALAIIPPMAAAVANQKRSRSLRVVSALQVAAFSITVLTLPIQALELIPGVNVGGIYTVPTWIAVGFFLAGAVGLELARYQGQDRQVAEEDGNAAAVPS
;
A
#
# COMPACT_ATOMS: atom_id res chain seq x y z
N MET A 1 -0.90 -9.25 19.15
CA MET A 1 0.24 -8.29 19.13
C MET A 1 1.43 -8.75 18.29
N THR A 2 1.76 -10.04 18.22
CA THR A 2 3.00 -10.54 17.58
C THR A 2 3.10 -10.29 16.07
N ILE A 3 2.00 -10.37 15.31
CA ILE A 3 2.03 -10.23 13.84
C ILE A 3 2.39 -8.81 13.40
N ILE A 4 1.78 -7.77 13.98
CA ILE A 4 2.01 -6.37 13.59
C ILE A 4 3.46 -5.97 13.90
N THR A 5 3.98 -6.37 15.06
CA THR A 5 5.38 -6.12 15.42
C THR A 5 6.35 -6.84 14.48
N ALA A 6 6.04 -8.08 14.08
CA ALA A 6 6.84 -8.79 13.08
C ALA A 6 6.82 -8.07 11.71
N LEU A 7 5.65 -7.60 11.27
CA LEU A 7 5.52 -6.82 10.03
C LEU A 7 6.30 -5.51 10.10
N PHE A 8 6.30 -4.83 11.24
CA PHE A 8 7.11 -3.63 11.47
C PHE A 8 8.60 -3.93 11.34
N ALA A 9 9.08 -4.99 12.01
CA ALA A 9 10.48 -5.41 11.93
C ALA A 9 10.89 -5.76 10.50
N VAL A 10 10.05 -6.51 9.77
CA VAL A 10 10.27 -6.82 8.36
C VAL A 10 10.31 -5.55 7.51
N GLY A 11 9.38 -4.61 7.74
CA GLY A 11 9.36 -3.31 7.06
C GLY A 11 10.66 -2.53 7.26
N CYS A 12 11.18 -2.48 8.49
CA CYS A 12 12.47 -1.87 8.80
C CYS A 12 13.63 -2.54 8.04
N VAL A 13 13.67 -3.88 8.00
CA VAL A 13 14.69 -4.62 7.24
C VAL A 13 14.61 -4.28 5.75
N VAL A 14 13.41 -4.31 5.16
CA VAL A 14 13.19 -3.97 3.75
C VAL A 14 13.56 -2.52 3.44
N LEU A 15 13.33 -1.60 4.38
CA LEU A 15 13.73 -0.21 4.23
C LEU A 15 15.26 -0.06 4.16
N VAL A 16 15.98 -0.75 5.04
CA VAL A 16 17.46 -0.76 5.06
C VAL A 16 18.02 -1.34 3.77
N THR A 17 17.44 -2.42 3.24
CA THR A 17 17.91 -3.00 1.96
C THR A 17 17.65 -2.11 0.75
N LYS A 18 16.66 -1.20 0.82
CA LYS A 18 16.37 -0.23 -0.24
C LYS A 18 17.20 1.06 -0.13
N LEU A 19 17.85 1.32 1.00
CA LEU A 19 18.63 2.54 1.22
C LEU A 19 19.77 2.75 0.20
N PRO A 20 20.57 1.74 -0.19
CA PRO A 20 21.60 1.92 -1.20
C PRO A 20 21.06 2.32 -2.57
N ARG A 21 19.86 1.85 -2.93
CA ARG A 21 19.21 2.19 -4.21
C ARG A 21 18.74 3.63 -4.22
N LEU A 22 18.19 4.10 -3.09
CA LEU A 22 17.82 5.50 -2.92
C LEU A 22 19.04 6.42 -3.06
N LEU A 23 20.18 6.05 -2.47
CA LEU A 23 21.42 6.82 -2.58
C LEU A 23 21.95 6.89 -4.03
N ARG A 24 21.59 5.91 -4.87
CA ARG A 24 21.86 5.91 -6.33
C ARG A 24 20.80 6.66 -7.15
N GLY A 25 19.78 7.25 -6.50
CA GLY A 25 18.66 7.94 -7.17
C GLY A 25 17.62 6.99 -7.79
N GLU A 26 17.71 5.69 -7.53
CA GLU A 26 16.83 4.68 -8.09
C GLU A 26 15.70 4.30 -7.13
N GLY A 27 14.50 4.07 -7.68
CA GLY A 27 13.41 3.47 -6.91
C GLY A 27 12.87 4.33 -5.77
N THR A 28 13.03 5.66 -5.85
CA THR A 28 12.58 6.63 -4.84
C THR A 28 11.12 6.42 -4.44
N ASN A 29 10.21 6.19 -5.40
CA ASN A 29 8.80 5.91 -5.14
C ASN A 29 8.62 4.66 -4.26
N ALA A 30 9.35 3.58 -4.57
CA ALA A 30 9.27 2.34 -3.80
C ALA A 30 9.88 2.50 -2.39
N PHE A 31 10.94 3.29 -2.24
CA PHE A 31 11.54 3.59 -0.93
C PHE A 31 10.56 4.40 -0.07
N VAL A 32 10.02 5.50 -0.59
CA VAL A 32 9.09 6.38 0.13
C VAL A 32 7.81 5.62 0.52
N ALA A 33 7.26 4.81 -0.39
CA ALA A 33 6.15 3.91 -0.08
C ALA A 33 6.47 2.97 1.09
N THR A 34 7.64 2.30 1.05
CA THR A 34 8.08 1.37 2.10
C THR A 34 8.24 2.09 3.44
N LEU A 35 8.84 3.28 3.44
CA LEU A 35 9.01 4.12 4.63
C LEU A 35 7.66 4.46 5.27
N LEU A 36 6.74 5.01 4.47
CA LEU A 36 5.42 5.43 4.95
C LEU A 36 4.59 4.24 5.47
N LEU A 37 4.63 3.10 4.79
CA LEU A 37 3.99 1.86 5.28
C LEU A 37 4.60 1.41 6.61
N THR A 38 5.93 1.40 6.72
CA THR A 38 6.62 0.96 7.94
C THR A 38 6.28 1.87 9.12
N LEU A 39 6.30 3.18 8.92
CA LEU A 39 5.88 4.16 9.95
C LEU A 39 4.41 3.97 10.34
N SER A 40 3.52 3.74 9.36
CA SER A 40 2.10 3.49 9.61
C SER A 40 1.88 2.21 10.44
N ILE A 41 2.60 1.13 10.12
CA ILE A 41 2.55 -0.13 10.89
C ILE A 41 3.10 0.08 12.30
N GLY A 42 4.18 0.86 12.45
CA GLY A 42 4.74 1.23 13.75
C GLY A 42 3.73 2.00 14.60
N LEU A 43 3.04 2.98 14.01
CA LEU A 43 1.94 3.70 14.66
C LEU A 43 0.72 2.82 14.95
N ALA A 44 0.55 1.68 14.28
CA ALA A 44 -0.52 0.74 14.62
C ALA A 44 -0.23 -0.10 15.88
N ILE A 45 1.00 -0.07 16.42
CA ILE A 45 1.35 -0.79 17.65
C ILE A 45 0.90 0.05 18.86
N PRO A 46 0.08 -0.50 19.79
CA PRO A 46 -0.50 0.25 20.91
C PRO A 46 0.49 1.06 21.75
N GLN A 47 1.67 0.49 22.06
CA GLN A 47 2.66 1.16 22.91
C GLN A 47 3.23 2.45 22.28
N PRO A 48 3.87 2.40 21.09
CA PRO A 48 4.33 3.62 20.43
C PRO A 48 3.17 4.54 20.03
N TYR A 49 2.01 3.99 19.66
CA TYR A 49 0.82 4.78 19.36
C TYR A 49 0.44 5.71 20.52
N LEU A 50 0.22 5.16 21.71
CA LEU A 50 -0.25 5.93 22.87
C LEU A 50 0.77 6.98 23.30
N VAL A 51 2.07 6.68 23.20
CA VAL A 51 3.13 7.64 23.51
C VAL A 51 3.08 8.82 22.54
N ILE A 52 3.03 8.53 21.24
CA ILE A 52 3.01 9.57 20.20
C ILE A 52 1.70 10.36 20.26
N ASP A 53 0.56 9.69 20.44
CA ASP A 53 -0.74 10.35 20.49
C ASP A 53 -0.86 11.31 21.68
N ARG A 54 -0.35 10.91 22.86
CA ARG A 54 -0.29 11.81 24.03
C ARG A 54 0.57 13.04 23.77
N LEU A 55 1.70 12.89 23.08
CA LEU A 55 2.55 14.04 22.70
C LEU A 55 1.83 14.99 21.72
N LEU A 56 0.88 14.46 20.93
CA LEU A 56 0.08 15.22 19.98
C LEU A 56 -1.24 15.75 20.58
N GLY A 57 -1.45 15.60 21.88
CA GLY A 57 -2.63 16.11 22.61
C GLY A 57 -3.63 15.05 23.05
N GLY A 58 -3.43 13.77 22.70
CA GLY A 58 -4.22 12.65 23.24
C GLY A 58 -5.60 12.44 22.61
N HIS A 59 -5.86 13.03 21.44
CA HIS A 59 -7.15 12.99 20.74
C HIS A 59 -7.12 12.13 19.46
N ASN A 60 -6.37 11.02 19.45
CA ASN A 60 -6.21 10.14 18.28
C ASN A 60 -5.63 10.84 17.02
N VAL A 61 -4.91 11.94 17.19
CA VAL A 61 -4.21 12.64 16.09
C VAL A 61 -3.18 11.71 15.44
N ALA A 62 -2.56 10.81 16.20
CA ALA A 62 -1.67 9.78 15.66
C ALA A 62 -2.40 8.86 14.66
N ASN A 63 -3.70 8.58 14.87
CA ASN A 63 -4.50 7.77 13.95
C ASN A 63 -4.81 8.50 12.65
N LEU A 64 -5.06 9.82 12.71
CA LEU A 64 -5.20 10.66 11.52
C LEU A 64 -3.90 10.65 10.72
N ILE A 65 -2.76 10.89 11.37
CA ILE A 65 -1.45 10.84 10.73
C ILE A 65 -1.22 9.48 10.06
N LEU A 66 -1.55 8.37 10.73
CA LEU A 66 -1.48 7.03 10.17
C LEU A 66 -2.31 6.92 8.88
N HIS A 67 -3.54 7.41 8.84
CA HIS A 67 -4.39 7.37 7.64
C HIS A 67 -3.84 8.23 6.49
N LEU A 68 -3.29 9.40 6.80
CA LEU A 68 -2.63 10.25 5.81
C LEU A 68 -1.37 9.58 5.26
N MET A 69 -0.55 8.96 6.12
CA MET A 69 0.64 8.21 5.72
C MET A 69 0.30 7.00 4.86
N LEU A 70 -0.74 6.23 5.20
CA LEU A 70 -1.22 5.12 4.37
C LEU A 70 -1.67 5.62 3.00
N THR A 71 -2.48 6.67 2.96
CA THR A 71 -2.97 7.26 1.71
C THR A 71 -1.80 7.70 0.80
N ALA A 72 -0.81 8.38 1.39
CA ALA A 72 0.40 8.78 0.68
C ALA A 72 1.23 7.56 0.25
N ALA A 73 1.35 6.52 1.07
CA ALA A 73 2.05 5.30 0.71
C ALA A 73 1.44 4.66 -0.55
N PHE A 74 0.11 4.54 -0.61
CA PHE A 74 -0.58 4.00 -1.79
C PHE A 74 -0.38 4.86 -3.04
N PHE A 75 -0.30 6.19 -2.91
CA PHE A 75 0.07 7.05 -4.04
C PHE A 75 1.46 6.68 -4.59
N PHE A 76 2.47 6.58 -3.73
CA PHE A 76 3.83 6.22 -4.15
C PHE A 76 3.95 4.77 -4.65
N ILE A 77 3.23 3.83 -4.07
CA ILE A 77 3.10 2.45 -4.61
C ILE A 77 2.54 2.52 -6.03
N GLY A 78 1.48 3.30 -6.24
CA GLY A 78 0.85 3.42 -7.53
C GLY A 78 1.77 4.02 -8.58
N LEU A 79 2.53 5.06 -8.23
CA LEU A 79 3.57 5.63 -9.10
C LEU A 79 4.67 4.61 -9.41
N GLY A 80 5.18 3.90 -8.39
CA GLY A 80 6.22 2.89 -8.58
C GLY A 80 5.76 1.72 -9.46
N LEU A 81 4.51 1.29 -9.34
CA LEU A 81 3.91 0.28 -10.21
C LEU A 81 3.68 0.79 -11.63
N ALA A 82 3.23 2.04 -11.77
CA ALA A 82 3.06 2.68 -13.07
C ALA A 82 4.38 2.77 -13.84
N ASP A 83 5.45 3.21 -13.15
CA ASP A 83 6.80 3.30 -13.71
C ASP A 83 7.36 1.90 -14.07
N ALA A 84 7.04 0.87 -13.28
CA ALA A 84 7.59 -0.48 -13.47
C ALA A 84 6.86 -1.32 -14.54
N HIS A 85 5.56 -1.11 -14.78
CA HIS A 85 4.75 -2.05 -15.57
C HIS A 85 3.87 -1.43 -16.66
N LEU A 86 3.49 -0.15 -16.60
CA LEU A 86 2.13 0.23 -17.07
C LEU A 86 2.03 1.41 -18.06
N GLY A 87 3.15 2.02 -18.45
CA GLY A 87 3.17 3.10 -19.44
C GLY A 87 2.52 4.42 -18.99
N GLU A 88 2.54 5.42 -19.87
CA GLU A 88 2.20 6.82 -19.58
C GLU A 88 0.76 7.02 -19.04
N ARG A 89 -0.18 6.15 -19.42
CA ARG A 89 -1.61 6.31 -19.10
C ARG A 89 -1.93 6.14 -17.62
N ALA A 90 -1.45 5.06 -16.99
CA ALA A 90 -1.67 4.84 -15.56
C ALA A 90 -0.99 5.93 -14.71
N ARG A 91 0.24 6.30 -15.11
CA ARG A 91 0.98 7.40 -14.49
C ARG A 91 0.24 8.73 -14.59
N ARG A 92 -0.33 9.05 -15.76
CA ARG A 92 -1.15 10.26 -15.98
C ARG A 92 -2.46 10.21 -15.18
N LEU A 93 -3.08 9.04 -15.00
CA LEU A 93 -4.29 8.94 -14.19
C LEU A 93 -4.01 9.21 -12.70
N ILE A 94 -2.88 8.71 -12.19
CA ILE A 94 -2.48 8.84 -10.77
C ILE A 94 -1.90 10.23 -10.48
N LYS A 95 -0.97 10.72 -11.30
CA LYS A 95 -0.26 12.00 -11.09
C LYS A 95 -0.92 13.20 -11.77
N GLY A 96 -1.84 12.95 -12.70
CA GLY A 96 -2.57 14.00 -13.41
C GLY A 96 -3.68 14.62 -12.56
N PRO A 97 -4.43 15.57 -13.13
CA PRO A 97 -5.43 16.35 -12.39
C PRO A 97 -6.49 15.46 -11.73
N VAL A 98 -6.94 14.41 -12.42
CA VAL A 98 -7.95 13.47 -11.87
C VAL A 98 -7.44 12.80 -10.60
N GLY A 99 -6.25 12.18 -10.63
CA GLY A 99 -5.69 11.50 -9.47
C GLY A 99 -5.38 12.45 -8.31
N LEU A 100 -4.94 13.68 -8.60
CA LEU A 100 -4.72 14.71 -7.57
C LEU A 100 -6.02 15.21 -6.95
N VAL A 101 -7.10 15.38 -7.74
CA VAL A 101 -8.42 15.74 -7.22
C VAL A 101 -8.97 14.63 -6.34
N VAL A 102 -8.87 13.36 -6.78
CA VAL A 102 -9.30 12.21 -5.96
C VAL A 102 -8.49 12.11 -4.67
N LEU A 103 -7.18 12.32 -4.73
CA LEU A 103 -6.31 12.36 -3.55
C LEU A 103 -6.73 13.47 -2.59
N ALA A 104 -6.87 14.70 -3.09
CA ALA A 104 -7.27 15.85 -2.28
C ALA A 104 -8.66 15.64 -1.65
N LEU A 105 -9.60 15.05 -2.39
CA LEU A 105 -10.93 14.73 -1.89
C LEU A 105 -10.88 13.69 -0.78
N VAL A 106 -10.15 12.59 -0.95
CA VAL A 106 -10.04 11.55 0.08
C VAL A 106 -9.34 12.09 1.33
N LEU A 107 -8.25 12.84 1.18
CA LEU A 107 -7.56 13.47 2.31
C LEU A 107 -8.49 14.47 3.03
N GLY A 108 -9.16 15.34 2.28
CA GLY A 108 -10.09 16.32 2.82
C GLY A 108 -11.27 15.69 3.56
N LEU A 109 -11.89 14.64 2.99
CA LEU A 109 -12.96 13.90 3.65
C LEU A 109 -12.47 13.13 4.88
N THR A 110 -11.26 12.57 4.85
CA THR A 110 -10.64 11.91 6.01
C THR A 110 -10.47 12.90 7.15
N ILE A 111 -9.93 14.09 6.88
CA ILE A 111 -9.75 15.15 7.88
C ILE A 111 -11.12 15.65 8.38
N LEU A 112 -12.09 15.83 7.48
CA LEU A 112 -13.44 16.28 7.83
C LEU A 112 -14.13 15.28 8.77
N PHE A 113 -14.16 14.00 8.43
CA PHE A 113 -14.80 13.00 9.28
C PHE A 113 -14.09 12.83 10.62
N PHE A 114 -12.76 12.91 10.64
CA PHE A 114 -12.00 12.95 11.88
C PHE A 114 -12.41 14.12 12.77
N ALA A 115 -12.52 15.33 12.21
CA ALA A 115 -12.92 16.53 12.95
C ALA A 115 -14.38 16.48 13.44
N LEU A 116 -15.25 15.73 12.76
CA LEU A 116 -16.65 15.52 13.14
C LEU A 116 -16.84 14.36 14.13
N SER A 117 -15.81 13.53 14.35
CA SER A 117 -15.86 12.42 15.30
C SER A 117 -15.46 12.88 16.70
N ASP A 118 -16.16 12.37 17.70
CA ASP A 118 -15.67 12.46 19.08
C ASP A 118 -14.48 11.51 19.23
N THR A 119 -13.29 12.04 19.44
CA THR A 119 -12.03 11.29 19.53
C THR A 119 -11.36 11.44 20.88
N SER A 120 -12.16 11.75 21.91
CA SER A 120 -11.70 12.04 23.27
C SER A 120 -10.88 10.92 23.93
N ASP A 121 -11.15 9.65 23.57
CA ASP A 121 -10.42 8.49 24.12
C ASP A 121 -9.37 7.95 23.15
N SER A 122 -8.10 8.03 23.53
CA SER A 122 -6.97 7.55 22.73
C SER A 122 -6.89 6.02 22.70
N ALA A 123 -7.08 5.42 21.52
CA ALA A 123 -6.90 3.98 21.30
C ALA A 123 -6.43 3.69 19.87
N SER A 124 -5.50 2.74 19.72
CA SER A 124 -5.02 2.32 18.41
C SER A 124 -6.18 1.78 17.57
N GLY A 125 -6.37 2.33 16.37
CA GLY A 125 -7.49 1.95 15.50
C GLY A 125 -8.86 2.41 16.01
N MET A 126 -8.91 3.37 16.95
CA MET A 126 -10.13 3.90 17.55
C MET A 126 -11.05 2.84 18.17
N SER A 127 -10.47 1.72 18.64
CA SER A 127 -11.23 0.57 19.15
C SER A 127 -11.99 0.83 20.44
N ALA A 128 -11.65 1.91 21.16
CA ALA A 128 -12.28 2.32 22.41
C ALA A 128 -13.36 3.39 22.22
N VAL A 129 -13.55 3.89 20.99
CA VAL A 129 -14.50 4.98 20.72
C VAL A 129 -15.86 4.41 20.34
N ASP A 130 -16.93 5.04 20.84
CA ASP A 130 -18.32 4.66 20.54
C ASP A 130 -18.58 4.58 19.03
N ARG A 131 -19.48 3.68 18.61
CA ARG A 131 -19.84 3.47 17.18
C ARG A 131 -20.61 4.65 16.60
N GLN A 132 -19.90 5.75 16.33
CA GLN A 132 -20.41 6.90 15.59
C GLN A 132 -20.30 6.63 14.09
N TRP A 133 -21.32 7.06 13.33
CA TRP A 133 -21.30 6.93 11.87
C TRP A 133 -20.12 7.69 11.24
N THR A 134 -19.65 8.78 11.87
CA THR A 134 -18.50 9.56 11.44
C THR A 134 -17.19 8.77 11.51
N ILE A 135 -17.02 7.92 12.54
CA ILE A 135 -15.85 7.06 12.70
C ILE A 135 -15.84 5.95 11.65
N THR A 136 -17.02 5.38 11.36
CA THR A 136 -17.16 4.41 10.27
C THR A 136 -16.86 5.05 8.91
N ALA A 137 -17.34 6.28 8.68
CA ALA A 137 -17.03 7.04 7.47
C ALA A 137 -15.53 7.34 7.35
N TYR A 138 -14.91 7.80 8.44
CA TYR A 138 -13.47 8.02 8.54
C TYR A 138 -12.66 6.77 8.18
N GLY A 139 -12.97 5.62 8.80
CA GLY A 139 -12.28 4.35 8.52
C GLY A 139 -12.51 3.86 7.09
N THR A 140 -13.69 4.14 6.50
CA THR A 140 -14.00 3.82 5.11
C THR A 140 -13.15 4.64 4.13
N MET A 141 -12.95 5.94 4.41
CA MET A 141 -12.13 6.82 3.54
C MET A 141 -10.69 6.31 3.38
N GLY A 142 -10.12 5.70 4.42
CA GLY A 142 -8.78 5.07 4.35
C GLY A 142 -8.64 3.98 3.28
N ARG A 143 -9.75 3.46 2.75
CA ARG A 143 -9.79 2.37 1.76
C ARG A 143 -10.17 2.83 0.35
N VAL A 144 -10.77 4.02 0.24
CA VAL A 144 -11.22 4.59 -1.04
C VAL A 144 -10.03 4.86 -1.97
N TYR A 145 -8.98 5.50 -1.46
CA TYR A 145 -7.81 5.83 -2.27
C TYR A 145 -7.01 4.59 -2.74
N PRO A 146 -6.72 3.60 -1.86
CA PRO A 146 -6.16 2.32 -2.30
C PRO A 146 -6.96 1.64 -3.42
N ALA A 147 -8.30 1.67 -3.34
CA ALA A 147 -9.16 1.10 -4.38
C ALA A 147 -9.11 1.89 -5.69
N PHE A 148 -9.01 3.23 -5.64
CA PHE A 148 -8.77 4.06 -6.82
C PHE A 148 -7.43 3.71 -7.51
N ILE A 149 -6.35 3.60 -6.72
CA ILE A 149 -5.03 3.20 -7.23
C ILE A 149 -5.08 1.80 -7.85
N ALA A 150 -5.73 0.85 -7.17
CA ALA A 150 -5.96 -0.50 -7.67
C ALA A 150 -6.66 -0.47 -9.04
N LEU A 151 -7.75 0.30 -9.18
CA LEU A 151 -8.51 0.42 -10.42
C LEU A 151 -7.68 1.00 -11.57
N ALA A 152 -6.83 1.98 -11.29
CA ALA A 152 -5.91 2.57 -12.28
C ALA A 152 -4.86 1.58 -12.80
N ILE A 153 -4.49 0.60 -11.96
CA ILE A 153 -3.35 -0.30 -12.18
C ILE A 153 -3.77 -1.66 -12.75
N ILE A 154 -4.98 -2.14 -12.42
CA ILE A 154 -5.50 -3.44 -12.88
C ILE A 154 -5.40 -3.61 -14.40
N PRO A 155 -5.90 -2.68 -15.26
CA PRO A 155 -5.91 -2.93 -16.71
C PRO A 155 -4.51 -3.15 -17.31
N PRO A 156 -3.51 -2.29 -17.06
CA PRO A 156 -2.18 -2.52 -17.61
C PRO A 156 -1.45 -3.71 -16.96
N MET A 157 -1.77 -4.08 -15.72
CA MET A 157 -1.23 -5.31 -15.11
C MET A 157 -1.88 -6.58 -15.68
N ALA A 158 -3.17 -6.55 -15.96
CA ALA A 158 -3.85 -7.65 -16.64
C ALA A 158 -3.28 -7.86 -18.05
N ALA A 159 -2.96 -6.78 -18.77
CA ALA A 159 -2.25 -6.87 -20.05
C ALA A 159 -0.86 -7.52 -19.89
N ALA A 160 -0.14 -7.24 -18.81
CA ALA A 160 1.13 -7.90 -18.49
C ALA A 160 0.97 -9.41 -18.21
N VAL A 161 -0.12 -9.84 -17.58
CA VAL A 161 -0.44 -11.26 -17.34
C VAL A 161 -0.72 -12.00 -18.65
N ALA A 162 -1.47 -11.35 -19.56
CA ALA A 162 -1.84 -11.90 -20.86
C ALA A 162 -0.66 -12.00 -21.84
N ASN A 163 0.41 -11.23 -21.64
CA ASN A 163 1.55 -11.20 -22.55
C ASN A 163 2.42 -12.47 -22.42
N GLN A 164 2.28 -13.37 -23.40
CA GLN A 164 3.00 -14.64 -23.44
C GLN A 164 4.52 -14.50 -23.63
N LYS A 165 5.01 -13.33 -24.09
CA LYS A 165 6.45 -13.08 -24.25
C LYS A 165 7.17 -12.87 -22.92
N ARG A 166 6.45 -12.68 -21.81
CA ARG A 166 7.03 -12.53 -20.47
C ARG A 166 7.25 -13.90 -19.81
N SER A 167 8.30 -13.99 -18.99
CA SER A 167 8.59 -15.16 -18.17
C SER A 167 7.38 -15.57 -17.33
N ARG A 168 7.19 -16.90 -17.17
CA ARG A 168 6.09 -17.49 -16.39
C ARG A 168 6.05 -16.94 -14.96
N SER A 169 7.21 -16.73 -14.33
CA SER A 169 7.31 -16.17 -12.97
C SER A 169 6.75 -14.75 -12.89
N LEU A 170 7.09 -13.88 -13.85
CA LEU A 170 6.61 -12.50 -13.88
C LEU A 170 5.09 -12.43 -14.14
N ARG A 171 4.56 -13.36 -14.93
CA ARG A 171 3.11 -13.49 -15.17
C ARG A 171 2.36 -13.93 -13.91
N VAL A 172 2.89 -14.91 -13.16
CA VAL A 172 2.30 -15.35 -11.89
C VAL A 172 2.31 -14.21 -10.87
N VAL A 173 3.43 -13.52 -10.71
CA VAL A 173 3.55 -12.35 -9.82
C VAL A 173 2.55 -11.25 -10.19
N SER A 174 2.44 -10.93 -11.48
CA SER A 174 1.47 -9.93 -11.96
C SER A 174 0.03 -10.38 -11.72
N ALA A 175 -0.27 -11.67 -11.88
CA ALA A 175 -1.60 -12.23 -11.65
C ALA A 175 -2.00 -12.17 -10.17
N LEU A 176 -1.06 -12.48 -9.25
CA LEU A 176 -1.30 -12.33 -7.81
C LEU A 176 -1.62 -10.88 -7.44
N GLN A 177 -0.87 -9.92 -7.97
CA GLN A 177 -1.12 -8.49 -7.72
C GLN A 177 -2.46 -8.02 -8.32
N VAL A 178 -2.82 -8.49 -9.54
CA VAL A 178 -4.15 -8.21 -10.12
C VAL A 178 -5.27 -8.80 -9.27
N ALA A 179 -5.10 -10.01 -8.75
CA ALA A 179 -6.07 -10.63 -7.85
C ALA A 179 -6.22 -9.82 -6.55
N ALA A 180 -5.11 -9.41 -5.94
CA ALA A 180 -5.13 -8.56 -4.75
C ALA A 180 -5.88 -7.23 -4.97
N PHE A 181 -5.56 -6.54 -6.07
CA PHE A 181 -6.21 -5.28 -6.41
C PHE A 181 -7.69 -5.46 -6.74
N SER A 182 -8.04 -6.53 -7.48
CA SER A 182 -9.44 -6.86 -7.79
C SER A 182 -10.25 -7.10 -6.52
N ILE A 183 -9.72 -7.89 -5.57
CA ILE A 183 -10.40 -8.13 -4.28
C ILE A 183 -10.57 -6.82 -3.50
N THR A 184 -9.55 -5.96 -3.49
CA THR A 184 -9.62 -4.64 -2.83
C THR A 184 -10.74 -3.76 -3.42
N VAL A 185 -10.87 -3.74 -4.75
CA VAL A 185 -11.94 -2.98 -5.42
C VAL A 185 -13.32 -3.59 -5.15
N LEU A 186 -13.44 -4.92 -5.22
CA LEU A 186 -14.71 -5.63 -5.04
C LEU A 186 -15.24 -5.58 -3.60
N THR A 187 -14.36 -5.46 -2.61
CA THR A 187 -14.74 -5.35 -1.20
C THR A 187 -15.16 -3.94 -0.81
N LEU A 188 -14.78 -2.90 -1.56
CA LEU A 188 -15.15 -1.51 -1.27
C LEU A 188 -16.67 -1.27 -1.18
N PRO A 189 -17.51 -1.69 -2.14
CA PRO A 189 -18.96 -1.49 -2.04
C PRO A 189 -19.58 -2.26 -0.87
N ILE A 190 -19.04 -3.44 -0.52
CA ILE A 190 -19.48 -4.19 0.66
C ILE A 190 -19.18 -3.38 1.92
N GLN A 191 -17.97 -2.85 2.05
CA GLN A 191 -17.58 -2.01 3.19
C GLN A 191 -18.40 -0.73 3.29
N ALA A 192 -18.79 -0.13 2.16
CA ALA A 192 -19.64 1.05 2.13
C ALA A 192 -21.04 0.79 2.74
N LEU A 193 -21.50 -0.46 2.82
CA LEU A 193 -22.76 -0.80 3.49
C LEU A 193 -22.70 -0.52 5.00
N GLU A 194 -21.52 -0.50 5.62
CA GLU A 194 -21.37 -0.15 7.05
C GLU A 194 -21.64 1.32 7.35
N LEU A 195 -21.73 2.17 6.31
CA LEU A 195 -22.19 3.55 6.46
C LEU A 195 -23.68 3.62 6.80
N ILE A 196 -24.45 2.54 6.55
CA ILE A 196 -25.85 2.44 6.92
C ILE A 196 -25.92 2.05 8.42
N PRO A 197 -26.54 2.88 9.27
CA PRO A 197 -26.65 2.58 10.70
C PRO A 197 -27.28 1.21 10.96
N GLY A 198 -26.61 0.38 11.77
CA GLY A 198 -27.07 -0.97 12.13
C GLY A 198 -26.63 -2.09 11.18
N VAL A 199 -26.01 -1.78 10.04
CA VAL A 199 -25.43 -2.79 9.15
C VAL A 199 -24.00 -3.11 9.59
N ASN A 200 -23.72 -4.40 9.84
CA ASN A 200 -22.37 -4.89 10.13
C ASN A 200 -22.03 -6.00 9.14
N VAL A 201 -21.09 -5.70 8.25
CA VAL A 201 -20.59 -6.65 7.25
C VAL A 201 -19.10 -6.93 7.43
N GLY A 202 -18.52 -6.50 8.57
CA GLY A 202 -17.15 -6.71 8.97
C GLY A 202 -16.64 -8.12 8.69
N GLY A 203 -17.41 -9.13 9.11
CA GLY A 203 -17.06 -10.54 8.91
C GLY A 203 -16.96 -10.95 7.43
N ILE A 204 -17.72 -10.29 6.54
CA ILE A 204 -17.79 -10.65 5.11
C ILE A 204 -16.55 -10.18 4.36
N TYR A 205 -16.10 -8.94 4.57
CA TYR A 205 -14.96 -8.39 3.83
C TYR A 205 -13.61 -8.58 4.53
N THR A 206 -13.58 -8.96 5.82
CA THR A 206 -12.33 -9.16 6.57
C THR A 206 -11.44 -10.22 5.92
N VAL A 207 -11.98 -11.42 5.66
CA VAL A 207 -11.21 -12.53 5.08
C VAL A 207 -10.70 -12.18 3.67
N PRO A 208 -11.54 -11.69 2.74
CA PRO A 208 -11.07 -11.21 1.43
C PRO A 208 -9.96 -10.14 1.53
N THR A 209 -10.08 -9.20 2.47
CA THR A 209 -9.06 -8.15 2.66
C THR A 209 -7.71 -8.74 3.06
N TRP A 210 -7.68 -9.72 3.96
CA TRP A 210 -6.44 -10.41 4.34
C TRP A 210 -5.86 -11.25 3.21
N ILE A 211 -6.71 -11.89 2.39
CA ILE A 211 -6.27 -12.59 1.17
C ILE A 211 -5.63 -11.61 0.19
N ALA A 212 -6.25 -10.44 -0.02
CA ALA A 212 -5.71 -9.40 -0.89
C ALA A 212 -4.33 -8.93 -0.41
N VAL A 213 -4.16 -8.68 0.89
CA VAL A 213 -2.86 -8.34 1.49
C VAL A 213 -1.85 -9.46 1.24
N GLY A 214 -2.22 -10.72 1.47
CA GLY A 214 -1.35 -11.88 1.24
C GLY A 214 -0.87 -11.97 -0.21
N PHE A 215 -1.78 -11.85 -1.18
CA PHE A 215 -1.45 -11.84 -2.60
C PHE A 215 -0.59 -10.64 -3.01
N PHE A 216 -0.87 -9.45 -2.47
CA PHE A 216 -0.07 -8.27 -2.73
C PHE A 216 1.37 -8.45 -2.24
N LEU A 217 1.54 -8.93 -1.01
CA LEU A 217 2.86 -9.20 -0.42
C LEU A 217 3.61 -10.30 -1.18
N ALA A 218 2.95 -11.41 -1.49
CA ALA A 218 3.55 -12.49 -2.27
C ALA A 218 4.01 -12.01 -3.65
N GLY A 219 3.19 -11.20 -4.32
CA GLY A 219 3.55 -10.57 -5.59
C GLY A 219 4.73 -9.60 -5.46
N ALA A 220 4.72 -8.73 -4.44
CA ALA A 220 5.81 -7.78 -4.21
C ALA A 220 7.16 -8.48 -3.94
N VAL A 221 7.15 -9.53 -3.11
CA VAL A 221 8.34 -10.36 -2.84
C VAL A 221 8.80 -11.08 -4.10
N GLY A 222 7.88 -11.71 -4.84
CA GLY A 222 8.21 -12.40 -6.08
C GLY A 222 8.80 -11.47 -7.16
N LEU A 223 8.36 -10.20 -7.20
CA LEU A 223 8.91 -9.21 -8.10
C LEU A 223 10.35 -8.84 -7.74
N GLU A 224 10.66 -8.65 -6.46
CA GLU A 224 12.02 -8.35 -6.02
C GLU A 224 12.97 -9.54 -6.24
N LEU A 225 12.50 -10.77 -5.99
CA LEU A 225 13.28 -11.98 -6.29
C LEU A 225 13.57 -12.12 -7.78
N ALA A 226 12.59 -11.87 -8.64
CA ALA A 226 12.77 -11.90 -10.08
C ALA A 226 13.77 -10.83 -10.58
N ARG A 227 13.80 -9.66 -9.93
CA ARG A 227 14.77 -8.60 -10.23
C ARG A 227 16.19 -8.98 -9.82
N TYR A 228 16.34 -9.58 -8.64
CA TYR A 228 17.63 -10.05 -8.14
C TYR A 228 18.22 -11.12 -9.07
N GLN A 229 17.44 -12.12 -9.45
CA GLN A 229 17.85 -13.15 -10.41
C GLN A 229 18.21 -12.59 -11.80
N GLY A 230 17.55 -11.51 -12.22
CA GLY A 230 17.87 -10.83 -13.48
C GLY A 230 19.22 -10.11 -13.44
N GLN A 231 19.57 -9.48 -12.32
CA GLN A 231 20.87 -8.82 -12.11
C GLN A 231 22.01 -9.84 -12.05
N ASP A 232 21.85 -10.92 -11.28
CA ASP A 232 22.89 -11.97 -11.17
C ASP A 232 23.22 -12.58 -12.54
N ARG A 233 22.20 -12.76 -13.39
CA ARG A 233 22.38 -13.32 -14.74
C ARG A 233 23.12 -12.36 -15.68
N GLN A 234 22.87 -11.05 -15.57
CA GLN A 234 23.61 -10.05 -16.35
C GLN A 234 25.08 -9.96 -15.94
N VAL A 235 25.38 -9.98 -14.64
CA VAL A 235 26.76 -9.97 -14.13
C VAL A 235 27.52 -11.22 -14.59
N ALA A 236 26.89 -12.39 -14.53
CA ALA A 236 27.48 -13.64 -15.02
C ALA A 236 27.75 -13.63 -16.54
N GLU A 237 26.88 -12.98 -17.33
CA GLU A 237 27.09 -12.81 -18.78
C GLU A 237 28.21 -11.81 -19.09
N GLU A 238 28.33 -10.71 -18.34
CA GLU A 238 29.44 -9.74 -18.47
C GLU A 238 30.79 -10.37 -18.10
N ASP A 239 30.85 -11.12 -17.00
CA ASP A 239 32.06 -11.83 -16.56
C ASP A 239 32.46 -12.95 -17.54
N GLY A 240 31.47 -13.70 -18.06
CA GLY A 240 31.69 -14.74 -19.06
C GLY A 240 32.18 -14.18 -20.40
N ASN A 241 31.71 -13.00 -20.80
CA ASN A 241 32.15 -12.34 -22.03
C ASN A 241 33.53 -11.67 -21.87
N ALA A 242 33.86 -11.20 -20.66
CA ALA A 242 35.18 -10.67 -20.33
C ALA A 242 36.27 -11.77 -20.34
N ALA A 243 35.93 -13.01 -19.96
CA ALA A 243 36.83 -14.16 -20.03
C ALA A 243 37.05 -14.70 -21.47
N ALA A 244 36.24 -14.28 -22.43
CA ALA A 244 36.25 -14.77 -23.82
C ALA A 244 37.01 -13.85 -24.80
N VAL A 245 37.73 -12.83 -24.32
CA VAL A 245 38.61 -11.98 -25.14
C VAL A 245 40.03 -12.54 -25.09
N PRO A 246 40.46 -13.39 -26.05
CA PRO A 246 41.85 -13.80 -26.14
C PRO A 246 42.72 -12.60 -26.49
N SER A 247 43.79 -12.40 -25.71
CA SER A 247 44.89 -11.45 -25.94
C SER A 247 45.72 -11.80 -27.16
#